data_AF-A0A935HBD4-F1
#
_entry.id   AF-A0A935HBD4-F1
#
_cell.length_a   1.000
_cell.length_b   1.000
_cell.length_c   1.000
_cell.angle_alpha   90.00
_cell.angle_beta   90.00
_cell.angle_gamma   90.00
#
_symmetry.space_group_name_H-M   'P 1'
#
loop_
_entity.id
_entity.type
_entity.pdbx_description
1 polymer ?
#
loop_
_entity_poly.entity_id
_entity_poly.type
_entity_poly.pdbx_seq_one_letter_code
_entity_poly.pdbx_strand_id
1 'polypeptide(L)'
;MWQSLHDLYRFTDAIGVVDKTVADPLLGKAVVTPKRCYAHVLLLAISNPYRLAQKEMADAHEVMRAWALYCDLSMAGGENDFDVAQDQDRGPGYSADERQAAGAQRVAFSAARAQQYLERELSLTSISPGPLGFGLKGGPKSALGQDLIRRLCSAWRPQFDRNHSRLSAGHELETLIGLHAIHFHLAGQLDFENFVRELRGPGISLSERDKTASWAQGSGEGSRALPTRAQVLDQSLGGYRLQWGAESGAKARIGELVGLASPEEDDAAAREWMVGVIRWLRFTLDGQVDAGVELLARQAEPAALRISEAGSSFKTPVRAIELEPLHPGNGGLSFLAPSIGERSFVRMEVSMRPERYSETREPRVSVIADIDLLENTGAYLRVAAKAKTAENSTT
;
A
#
# COMPACT_ATOMS: atom_id res chain seq x y z
N MET A 1 12.64 21.09 -6.13
CA MET A 1 13.58 20.49 -5.13
C MET A 1 14.46 19.43 -5.78
N TRP A 2 13.87 18.53 -6.56
CA TRP A 2 14.57 17.53 -7.36
C TRP A 2 15.56 18.15 -8.35
N GLN A 3 15.16 19.22 -9.05
CA GLN A 3 16.03 19.92 -9.99
C GLN A 3 17.35 20.33 -9.33
N SER A 4 17.30 20.90 -8.12
CA SER A 4 18.51 21.28 -7.38
C SER A 4 19.39 20.08 -7.02
N LEU A 5 18.81 18.92 -6.70
CA LEU A 5 19.56 17.69 -6.44
C LEU A 5 20.22 17.15 -7.72
N HIS A 6 19.50 17.16 -8.83
CA HIS A 6 20.04 16.78 -10.14
C HIS A 6 21.18 17.70 -10.57
N ASP A 7 21.01 19.01 -10.44
CA ASP A 7 22.00 20.02 -10.79
C ASP A 7 23.26 19.89 -9.93
N LEU A 8 23.11 19.67 -8.63
CA LEU A 8 24.25 19.44 -7.73
C LEU A 8 25.04 18.18 -8.10
N TYR A 9 24.35 17.06 -8.34
CA TYR A 9 25.01 15.83 -8.77
C TYR A 9 25.77 16.05 -10.09
N ARG A 10 25.10 16.62 -11.10
CA ARG A 10 25.68 16.91 -12.41
C ARG A 10 26.88 17.86 -12.32
N PHE A 11 26.79 18.89 -11.47
CA PHE A 11 27.90 19.80 -11.23
C PHE A 11 29.11 19.07 -10.64
N THR A 12 28.90 18.22 -9.62
CA THR A 12 30.00 17.45 -9.00
C THR A 12 30.64 16.44 -9.94
N ASP A 13 29.84 15.86 -10.85
CA ASP A 13 30.32 14.94 -11.88
C ASP A 13 31.12 15.70 -12.96
N ALA A 14 30.60 16.84 -13.43
CA ALA A 14 31.26 17.68 -14.44
C ALA A 14 32.64 18.20 -14.01
N ILE A 15 32.85 18.46 -12.71
CA ILE A 15 34.15 18.90 -12.17
C ILE A 15 35.01 17.73 -11.64
N GLY A 16 34.55 16.48 -11.77
CA GLY A 16 35.32 15.28 -11.41
C GLY A 16 35.47 15.01 -9.91
N VAL A 17 34.56 15.51 -9.06
CA VAL A 17 34.60 15.33 -7.60
C VAL A 17 33.47 14.47 -7.04
N VAL A 18 32.68 13.85 -7.90
CA VAL A 18 31.48 13.06 -7.53
C VAL A 18 31.78 11.90 -6.58
N ASP A 19 33.00 11.34 -6.63
CA ASP A 19 33.50 10.28 -5.74
C ASP A 19 34.46 10.78 -4.65
N LYS A 20 34.70 12.09 -4.56
CA LYS A 20 35.55 12.68 -3.52
C LYS A 20 34.86 12.56 -2.16
N THR A 21 35.56 11.98 -1.18
CA THR A 21 35.04 11.82 0.17
C THR A 21 35.02 13.14 0.93
N VAL A 22 33.91 13.37 1.63
CA VAL A 22 33.68 14.55 2.45
C VAL A 22 33.15 14.08 3.82
N ALA A 23 33.69 14.66 4.89
CA ALA A 23 33.14 14.47 6.23
C ALA A 23 31.83 15.27 6.34
N ASP A 24 30.75 14.61 6.75
CA ASP A 24 29.47 15.27 7.00
C ASP A 24 29.31 15.48 8.51
N PRO A 25 29.37 16.73 9.02
CA PRO A 25 29.23 17.01 10.45
C PRO A 25 27.92 16.52 11.06
N LEU A 26 26.87 16.35 10.24
CA LEU A 26 25.56 15.85 10.68
C LEU A 26 25.55 14.33 10.83
N LEU A 27 26.54 13.62 10.28
CA LEU A 27 26.67 12.17 10.34
C LEU A 27 27.85 11.72 11.23
N GLY A 28 28.26 12.56 12.18
CA GLY A 28 29.33 12.25 13.12
C GLY A 28 30.70 12.16 12.43
N LYS A 29 31.33 10.99 12.47
CA LYS A 29 32.65 10.73 11.84
C LYS A 29 32.52 10.02 10.48
N ALA A 30 31.29 9.89 9.96
CA ALA A 30 31.07 9.25 8.68
C ALA A 30 31.60 10.12 7.53
N VAL A 31 32.09 9.45 6.49
CA VAL A 31 32.47 10.07 5.23
C VAL A 31 31.51 9.63 4.13
N VAL A 32 31.07 10.58 3.33
CA VAL A 32 30.14 10.40 2.20
C VAL A 32 30.76 10.95 0.93
N THR A 33 30.14 10.66 -0.21
CA THR A 33 30.49 11.27 -1.51
C THR A 33 29.23 11.88 -2.12
N PRO A 34 29.34 12.90 -2.99
CA PRO A 34 28.18 13.42 -3.72
C PRO A 34 27.37 12.31 -4.41
N LYS A 35 28.06 11.33 -5.03
CA LYS A 35 27.44 10.14 -5.62
C LYS A 35 26.54 9.39 -4.65
N ARG A 36 27.04 9.11 -3.44
CA ARG A 36 26.31 8.35 -2.42
C ARG A 36 25.15 9.14 -1.84
N CYS A 37 25.29 10.45 -1.66
CA CYS A 37 24.18 11.30 -1.22
C CYS A 37 23.05 11.31 -2.24
N TYR A 38 23.38 11.42 -3.53
CA TYR A 38 22.38 11.37 -4.59
C TYR A 38 21.73 9.98 -4.71
N ALA A 39 22.54 8.91 -4.69
CA ALA A 39 22.04 7.53 -4.69
C ALA A 39 21.15 7.21 -3.48
N HIS A 40 21.46 7.76 -2.29
CA HIS A 40 20.62 7.63 -1.10
C HIS A 40 19.22 8.21 -1.33
N VAL A 41 19.14 9.44 -1.86
CA VAL A 41 17.85 10.09 -2.13
C VAL A 41 17.06 9.32 -3.20
N LEU A 42 17.73 8.81 -4.23
CA LEU A 42 17.09 7.98 -5.26
C LEU A 42 16.58 6.65 -4.68
N LEU A 43 17.38 5.97 -3.86
CA LEU A 43 16.99 4.72 -3.20
C LEU A 43 15.74 4.91 -2.32
N LEU A 44 15.70 6.01 -1.55
CA LEU A 44 14.52 6.37 -0.76
C LEU A 44 13.32 6.66 -1.66
N ALA A 45 13.51 7.41 -2.75
CA ALA A 45 12.42 7.75 -3.67
C ALA A 45 11.80 6.50 -4.32
N ILE A 46 12.60 5.57 -4.84
CA ILE A 46 12.08 4.33 -5.45
C ILE A 46 11.44 3.38 -4.42
N SER A 47 11.76 3.54 -3.14
CA SER A 47 11.11 2.81 -2.04
C SER A 47 9.67 3.25 -1.79
N ASN A 48 9.24 4.38 -2.37
CA ASN A 48 7.95 5.02 -2.14
C ASN A 48 7.71 5.29 -0.63
N PRO A 49 8.38 6.31 -0.06
CA PRO A 49 8.42 6.55 1.38
C PRO A 49 7.03 6.80 1.98
N TYR A 50 6.07 7.22 1.16
CA TYR A 50 4.68 7.43 1.56
C TYR A 50 3.92 6.13 1.88
N ARG A 51 4.49 4.96 1.58
CA ARG A 51 3.97 3.65 2.00
C ARG A 51 4.44 3.22 3.39
N LEU A 52 5.39 3.95 3.98
CA LEU A 52 6.03 3.60 5.25
C LEU A 52 5.36 4.35 6.39
N ALA A 53 5.18 3.69 7.53
CA ALA A 53 4.80 4.39 8.76
C ALA A 53 5.89 5.42 9.14
N GLN A 54 5.55 6.45 9.91
CA GLN A 54 6.49 7.53 10.25
C GLN A 54 7.80 7.02 10.86
N LYS A 55 7.71 6.03 11.75
CA LYS A 55 8.90 5.38 12.35
C LYS A 55 9.68 4.57 11.32
N GLU A 56 9.00 3.77 10.49
CA GLU A 56 9.63 2.98 9.43
C GLU A 56 10.36 3.89 8.43
N MET A 57 9.77 5.03 8.07
CA MET A 57 10.37 6.02 7.17
C MET A 57 11.64 6.62 7.77
N ALA A 58 11.63 7.00 9.06
CA ALA A 58 12.81 7.52 9.74
C ALA A 58 13.93 6.47 9.82
N ASP A 59 13.59 5.25 10.22
CA ASP A 59 14.55 4.15 10.34
C ASP A 59 15.10 3.75 8.95
N ALA A 60 14.26 3.72 7.91
CA ALA A 60 14.64 3.46 6.52
C ALA A 60 15.58 4.54 5.96
N HIS A 61 15.29 5.83 6.19
CA HIS A 61 16.16 6.93 5.78
C HIS A 61 17.58 6.78 6.38
N GLU A 62 17.70 6.41 7.64
CA GLU A 62 19.01 6.25 8.27
C GLU A 62 19.81 5.08 7.70
N VAL A 63 19.18 3.90 7.52
CA VAL A 63 19.90 2.73 6.99
C VAL A 63 20.21 2.85 5.50
N MET A 64 19.39 3.55 4.71
CA MET A 64 19.59 3.70 3.27
C MET A 64 20.83 4.51 2.94
N ARG A 65 21.30 5.37 3.86
CA ARG A 65 22.61 6.01 3.76
C ARG A 65 23.74 4.98 3.68
N ALA A 66 23.65 3.92 4.46
CA ALA A 66 24.61 2.81 4.42
C ALA A 66 24.44 1.98 3.14
N TRP A 67 23.21 1.76 2.70
CA TRP A 67 22.95 0.94 1.51
C TRP A 67 23.24 1.64 0.18
N ALA A 68 23.27 2.98 0.16
CA ALA A 68 23.64 3.78 -1.00
C ALA A 68 25.05 3.46 -1.54
N LEU A 69 25.93 2.87 -0.72
CA LEU A 69 27.25 2.41 -1.18
C LEU A 69 27.18 1.20 -2.13
N TYR A 70 26.07 0.47 -2.12
CA TYR A 70 25.78 -0.65 -3.01
C TYR A 70 24.85 -0.25 -4.16
N CYS A 71 24.63 1.04 -4.38
CA CYS A 71 23.86 1.52 -5.52
C CYS A 71 24.79 2.04 -6.61
N ASP A 72 24.41 1.82 -7.86
CA ASP A 72 25.19 2.23 -9.03
C ASP A 72 24.45 3.33 -9.80
N LEU A 73 25.24 4.23 -10.39
CA LEU A 73 24.79 5.31 -11.26
C LEU A 73 25.62 5.28 -12.53
N SER A 74 24.96 5.21 -13.69
CA SER A 74 25.61 5.10 -15.00
C SER A 74 24.89 5.93 -16.06
N MET A 75 25.62 6.34 -17.09
CA MET A 75 25.03 7.03 -18.26
C MET A 75 24.35 6.05 -19.24
N ALA A 76 24.79 4.79 -19.24
CA ALA A 76 24.15 3.70 -19.97
C ALA A 76 23.25 2.94 -19.00
N GLY A 77 21.96 2.86 -19.31
CA GLY A 77 21.01 2.04 -18.56
C GLY A 77 21.02 0.59 -19.03
N GLY A 78 20.92 -0.33 -18.09
CA GLY A 78 20.59 -1.72 -18.34
C GLY A 78 19.07 -1.96 -18.30
N GLU A 79 18.68 -3.17 -18.69
CA GLU A 79 17.27 -3.61 -18.67
C GLU A 79 16.66 -3.55 -17.26
N ASN A 80 17.48 -3.59 -16.20
CA ASN A 80 17.03 -3.62 -14.80
C ASN A 80 17.28 -2.32 -14.02
N ASP A 81 17.52 -1.21 -14.70
CA ASP A 81 17.83 0.06 -14.06
C ASP A 81 16.64 1.02 -14.08
N PHE A 82 16.64 1.97 -13.14
CA PHE A 82 15.68 3.06 -13.09
C PHE A 82 16.23 4.24 -13.89
N ASP A 83 15.54 4.63 -14.95
CA ASP A 83 15.84 5.84 -15.69
C ASP A 83 15.41 7.08 -14.87
N VAL A 84 16.36 7.98 -14.60
CA VAL A 84 16.13 9.24 -13.88
C VAL A 84 16.35 10.40 -14.84
N ALA A 85 15.26 11.09 -15.19
CA ALA A 85 15.32 12.31 -15.99
C ALA A 85 15.89 13.47 -15.15
N GLN A 86 17.09 13.95 -15.49
CA GLN A 86 17.78 15.00 -14.73
C GLN A 86 17.46 16.42 -15.22
N ASP A 87 16.64 16.53 -16.27
CA ASP A 87 16.19 17.79 -16.88
C ASP A 87 14.79 18.23 -16.40
N GLN A 88 14.22 17.53 -15.41
CA GLN A 88 12.89 17.79 -14.88
C GLN A 88 12.94 17.86 -13.35
N ASP A 89 12.08 18.68 -12.72
CA ASP A 89 11.95 18.76 -11.25
C ASP A 89 11.15 17.56 -10.68
N ARG A 90 11.60 16.33 -11.00
CA ARG A 90 10.98 15.09 -10.52
C ARG A 90 12.03 14.00 -10.28
N GLY A 91 11.79 13.14 -9.31
CA GLY A 91 12.61 11.96 -9.06
C GLY A 91 12.43 10.85 -10.10
N PRO A 92 12.90 9.62 -9.81
CA PRO A 92 12.78 8.46 -10.70
C PRO A 92 11.34 8.08 -11.10
N GLY A 93 10.31 8.63 -10.46
CA GLY A 93 8.92 8.27 -10.72
C GLY A 93 8.49 6.94 -10.10
N TYR A 94 7.19 6.81 -9.84
CA TYR A 94 6.62 5.63 -9.18
C TYR A 94 6.08 4.61 -10.19
N SER A 95 5.76 5.06 -11.40
CA SER A 95 5.32 4.22 -12.50
C SER A 95 6.43 3.95 -13.51
N ALA A 96 6.35 2.81 -14.19
CA ALA A 96 7.29 2.48 -15.27
C ALA A 96 7.23 3.47 -16.45
N ASP A 97 6.06 4.05 -16.74
CA ASP A 97 5.94 5.07 -17.80
C ASP A 97 6.63 6.37 -17.39
N GLU A 98 6.55 6.77 -16.12
CA GLU A 98 7.30 7.94 -15.64
C GLU A 98 8.81 7.72 -15.68
N ARG A 99 9.27 6.51 -15.34
CA ARG A 99 10.68 6.11 -15.44
C ARG A 99 11.14 6.16 -16.91
N GLN A 100 10.32 5.69 -17.83
CA GLN A 100 10.68 5.56 -19.24
C GLN A 100 10.44 6.81 -20.08
N ALA A 101 9.62 7.76 -19.60
CA ALA A 101 9.42 9.08 -20.21
C ALA A 101 10.67 9.97 -20.02
N ALA A 102 11.81 9.56 -20.57
CA ALA A 102 13.07 10.24 -20.42
C ALA A 102 13.12 11.50 -21.32
N GLY A 103 13.58 12.61 -20.75
CA GLY A 103 14.05 13.77 -21.50
C GLY A 103 15.45 13.52 -22.10
N ALA A 104 16.09 14.55 -22.62
CA ALA A 104 17.38 14.41 -23.30
C ALA A 104 18.54 14.06 -22.35
N GLN A 105 18.38 14.33 -21.04
CA GLN A 105 19.39 14.05 -20.02
C GLN A 105 18.88 13.03 -19.00
N ARG A 106 19.45 11.83 -19.04
CA ARG A 106 19.13 10.74 -18.11
C ARG A 106 20.36 10.14 -17.46
N VAL A 107 20.18 9.66 -16.24
CA VAL A 107 21.11 8.76 -15.55
C VAL A 107 20.35 7.50 -15.15
N ALA A 108 20.97 6.35 -15.36
CA ALA A 108 20.45 5.07 -14.89
C ALA A 108 20.86 4.84 -13.44
N PHE A 109 19.91 4.46 -12.60
CA PHE A 109 20.11 4.15 -11.19
C PHE A 109 19.80 2.68 -10.93
N SER A 110 20.75 1.97 -10.33
CA SER A 110 20.61 0.55 -10.01
C SER A 110 20.72 0.29 -8.52
N ALA A 111 19.72 -0.40 -7.96
CA ALA A 111 19.71 -0.89 -6.58
C ALA A 111 20.02 -2.40 -6.48
N ALA A 112 20.39 -3.06 -7.59
CA ALA A 112 20.55 -4.51 -7.67
C ALA A 112 21.58 -5.06 -6.67
N ARG A 113 22.74 -4.41 -6.52
CA ARG A 113 23.76 -4.81 -5.56
C ARG A 113 23.33 -4.61 -4.11
N ALA A 114 22.52 -3.58 -3.82
CA ALA A 114 21.91 -3.38 -2.51
C ALA A 114 20.93 -4.51 -2.18
N GLN A 115 20.11 -4.94 -3.14
CA GLN A 115 19.21 -6.09 -2.97
C GLN A 115 19.99 -7.37 -2.68
N GLN A 116 21.00 -7.70 -3.50
CA GLN A 116 21.82 -8.91 -3.30
C GLN A 116 22.49 -8.92 -1.93
N TYR A 117 22.98 -7.77 -1.46
CA TYR A 117 23.55 -7.62 -0.13
C TYR A 117 22.51 -7.94 0.95
N LEU A 118 21.30 -7.35 0.88
CA LEU A 118 20.27 -7.56 1.90
C LEU A 118 19.64 -8.96 1.87
N GLU A 119 19.47 -9.55 0.69
CA GLU A 119 19.01 -10.94 0.56
C GLU A 119 20.01 -11.90 1.23
N ARG A 120 21.31 -11.64 1.10
CA ARG A 120 22.34 -12.38 1.81
C ARG A 120 22.22 -12.20 3.33
N GLU A 121 22.09 -10.97 3.83
CA GLU A 121 21.93 -10.71 5.28
C GLU A 121 20.67 -11.40 5.86
N LEU A 122 19.57 -11.38 5.12
CA LEU A 122 18.33 -12.06 5.48
C LEU A 122 18.51 -13.59 5.52
N SER A 123 19.23 -14.18 4.55
CA SER A 123 19.47 -15.62 4.49
C SER A 123 20.30 -16.14 5.67
N LEU A 124 21.28 -15.34 6.12
CA LEU A 124 22.16 -15.67 7.25
C LEU A 124 21.42 -15.62 8.60
N THR A 125 20.29 -14.91 8.67
CA THR A 125 19.55 -14.69 9.93
C THR A 125 18.28 -15.54 10.03
N SER A 126 18.12 -16.53 9.16
CA SER A 126 16.96 -17.43 9.10
C SER A 126 16.69 -18.24 10.38
N ILE A 127 17.66 -18.31 11.29
CA ILE A 127 17.60 -19.07 12.55
C ILE A 127 17.03 -18.23 13.71
N SER A 128 17.04 -16.88 13.62
CA SER A 128 16.49 -16.01 14.67
C SER A 128 15.73 -14.83 14.06
N PRO A 129 14.39 -14.79 14.14
CA PRO A 129 13.62 -13.66 13.67
C PRO A 129 13.85 -12.46 14.60
N GLY A 130 14.52 -11.43 14.08
CA GLY A 130 14.82 -10.22 14.82
C GLY A 130 15.26 -9.07 13.91
N PRO A 131 15.24 -7.81 14.40
CA PRO A 131 15.69 -6.66 13.64
C PRO A 131 17.18 -6.77 13.25
N LEU A 132 17.51 -6.36 12.02
CA LEU A 132 18.87 -6.30 11.51
C LEU A 132 19.40 -4.87 11.60
N GLY A 133 20.59 -4.72 12.19
CA GLY A 133 21.24 -3.42 12.39
C GLY A 133 22.14 -3.02 11.22
N PHE A 134 21.96 -1.82 10.70
CA PHE A 134 22.78 -1.22 9.65
C PHE A 134 23.23 0.19 10.03
N GLY A 135 24.29 0.68 9.40
CA GLY A 135 24.72 2.06 9.58
C GLY A 135 26.04 2.36 8.92
N LEU A 136 26.32 3.65 8.75
CA LEU A 136 27.59 4.11 8.22
C LEU A 136 28.72 3.88 9.23
N LYS A 137 29.92 3.56 8.74
CA LYS A 137 31.10 3.48 9.60
C LYS A 137 31.38 4.85 10.22
N GLY A 138 31.30 4.95 11.54
CA GLY A 138 31.50 6.20 12.29
C GLY A 138 30.29 7.14 12.30
N GLY A 139 29.15 6.70 11.77
CA GLY A 139 27.90 7.46 11.74
C GLY A 139 26.75 6.78 12.51
N PRO A 140 25.51 7.25 12.32
CA PRO A 140 24.33 6.69 12.97
C PRO A 140 24.09 5.24 12.54
N LYS A 141 23.49 4.46 13.46
CA LYS A 141 23.08 3.08 13.25
C LYS A 141 21.62 2.93 13.63
N SER A 142 20.87 2.20 12.81
CA SER A 142 19.47 1.90 13.02
C SER A 142 19.20 0.43 12.71
N ALA A 143 18.17 -0.14 13.32
CA ALA A 143 17.76 -1.52 13.09
C ALA A 143 16.39 -1.58 12.42
N LEU A 144 16.23 -2.51 11.49
CA LEU A 144 14.98 -2.73 10.75
C LEU A 144 14.50 -4.16 10.91
N GLY A 145 13.18 -4.33 11.07
CA GLY A 145 12.57 -5.65 11.00
C GLY A 145 12.75 -6.29 9.63
N GLN A 146 12.91 -7.62 9.59
CA GLN A 146 13.16 -8.36 8.34
C GLN A 146 12.03 -8.17 7.32
N ASP A 147 10.78 -8.07 7.76
CA ASP A 147 9.63 -7.85 6.86
C ASP A 147 9.66 -6.47 6.19
N LEU A 148 10.15 -5.44 6.88
CA LEU A 148 10.36 -4.13 6.27
C LEU A 148 11.50 -4.18 5.24
N ILE A 149 12.57 -4.92 5.51
CA ILE A 149 13.67 -5.10 4.56
C ILE A 149 13.17 -5.80 3.28
N ARG A 150 12.39 -6.89 3.41
CA ARG A 150 11.75 -7.55 2.25
C ARG A 150 10.79 -6.60 1.52
N ARG A 151 10.01 -5.84 2.29
CA ARG A 151 9.27 -4.61 1.94
C ARG A 151 9.99 -3.78 0.86
N LEU A 152 11.14 -3.26 1.28
CA LEU A 152 11.97 -2.31 0.55
C LEU A 152 12.67 -2.96 -0.66
N CYS A 153 13.26 -4.16 -0.50
CA CYS A 153 13.89 -4.88 -1.61
C CYS A 153 12.91 -5.14 -2.75
N SER A 154 11.65 -5.49 -2.43
CA SER A 154 10.60 -5.67 -3.44
C SER A 154 10.31 -4.37 -4.20
N ALA A 155 10.27 -3.22 -3.51
CA ALA A 155 10.06 -1.91 -4.14
C ALA A 155 11.22 -1.48 -5.06
N TRP A 156 12.43 -1.99 -4.83
CA TRP A 156 13.61 -1.64 -5.62
C TRP A 156 13.78 -2.45 -6.90
N ARG A 157 12.94 -3.45 -7.14
CA ARG A 157 12.90 -4.13 -8.42
C ARG A 157 12.09 -3.25 -9.36
N PRO A 158 12.66 -2.76 -10.47
CA PRO A 158 11.84 -2.05 -11.41
C PRO A 158 10.82 -3.06 -11.95
N GLN A 159 9.54 -2.73 -11.80
CA GLN A 159 8.45 -3.62 -12.17
C GLN A 159 8.33 -3.64 -13.70
N PHE A 160 9.15 -4.49 -14.35
CA PHE A 160 9.06 -4.74 -15.79
C PHE A 160 8.00 -5.78 -16.13
N ASP A 161 7.55 -6.59 -15.16
CA ASP A 161 6.45 -7.53 -15.34
C ASP A 161 5.09 -6.83 -15.34
N ARG A 162 4.90 -6.00 -16.36
CA ARG A 162 3.59 -5.66 -16.87
C ARG A 162 3.14 -6.82 -17.76
N ASN A 163 2.72 -7.93 -17.16
CA ASN A 163 2.07 -9.02 -17.92
C ASN A 163 0.77 -8.58 -18.62
N HIS A 164 0.29 -7.36 -18.34
CA HIS A 164 -0.90 -6.79 -18.95
C HIS A 164 -0.60 -5.41 -19.54
N SER A 165 -0.81 -5.29 -20.86
CA SER A 165 -0.76 -4.03 -21.59
C SER A 165 -1.70 -3.01 -20.96
N ARG A 166 -1.21 -1.80 -20.70
CA ARG A 166 -2.07 -0.68 -20.29
C ARG A 166 -2.80 -0.16 -21.51
N LEU A 167 -4.12 -0.08 -21.41
CA LEU A 167 -4.98 0.52 -22.41
C LEU A 167 -5.25 1.96 -21.99
N SER A 168 -4.97 2.92 -22.89
CA SER A 168 -5.43 4.29 -22.68
C SER A 168 -6.95 4.27 -22.54
N ALA A 169 -7.43 4.98 -21.52
CA ALA A 169 -8.84 5.11 -21.23
C ALA A 169 -9.17 6.60 -21.16
N GLY A 170 -10.44 6.93 -21.35
CA GLY A 170 -10.96 8.28 -21.17
C GLY A 170 -12.33 8.30 -20.50
N HIS A 171 -12.79 7.16 -20.00
CA HIS A 171 -14.06 7.07 -19.26
C HIS A 171 -13.87 7.53 -17.81
N GLU A 172 -14.99 7.79 -17.14
CA GLU A 172 -15.01 8.16 -15.73
C GLU A 172 -15.38 6.95 -14.86
N LEU A 173 -14.86 6.94 -13.64
CA LEU A 173 -15.32 6.05 -12.57
C LEU A 173 -15.81 6.89 -11.41
N GLU A 174 -16.81 6.38 -10.70
CA GLU A 174 -17.13 6.85 -9.36
C GLU A 174 -16.14 6.26 -8.36
N THR A 175 -15.68 7.10 -7.45
CA THR A 175 -14.64 6.75 -6.48
C THR A 175 -15.07 7.07 -5.05
N LEU A 176 -14.77 6.16 -4.13
CA LEU A 176 -14.96 6.33 -2.68
C LEU A 176 -13.61 6.15 -1.99
N ILE A 177 -13.18 7.11 -1.18
CA ILE A 177 -11.89 7.06 -0.50
C ILE A 177 -12.11 6.65 0.96
N GLY A 178 -11.40 5.59 1.37
CA GLY A 178 -11.35 5.08 2.73
C GLY A 178 -12.35 3.96 3.03
N LEU A 179 -11.96 3.09 3.97
CA LEU A 179 -12.70 1.87 4.33
C LEU A 179 -14.16 2.15 4.69
N HIS A 180 -14.41 3.21 5.45
CA HIS A 180 -15.75 3.56 5.91
C HIS A 180 -16.69 3.88 4.75
N ALA A 181 -16.25 4.71 3.81
CA ALA A 181 -17.05 5.14 2.66
C ALA A 181 -17.39 3.95 1.76
N ILE A 182 -16.40 3.10 1.49
CA ILE A 182 -16.59 1.88 0.68
C ILE A 182 -17.57 0.93 1.37
N HIS A 183 -17.39 0.66 2.66
CA HIS A 183 -18.30 -0.21 3.43
C HIS A 183 -19.74 0.30 3.42
N PHE A 184 -19.94 1.61 3.64
CA PHE A 184 -21.27 2.23 3.63
C PHE A 184 -22.00 2.01 2.31
N HIS A 185 -21.34 2.19 1.17
CA HIS A 185 -21.96 1.98 -0.15
C HIS A 185 -22.16 0.51 -0.48
N LEU A 186 -21.20 -0.36 -0.15
CA LEU A 186 -21.37 -1.81 -0.23
C LEU A 186 -22.56 -2.31 0.60
N ALA A 187 -22.78 -1.70 1.78
CA ALA A 187 -23.91 -1.99 2.65
C ALA A 187 -25.26 -1.42 2.16
N GLY A 188 -25.33 -0.82 0.96
CA GLY A 188 -26.55 -0.21 0.44
C GLY A 188 -26.92 1.08 1.19
N GLN A 189 -25.91 1.87 1.55
CA GLN A 189 -26.06 3.13 2.29
C GLN A 189 -26.64 2.97 3.71
N LEU A 190 -26.43 1.80 4.32
CA LEU A 190 -26.67 1.58 5.74
C LEU A 190 -25.41 1.96 6.54
N ASP A 191 -25.61 2.69 7.63
CA ASP A 191 -24.56 2.81 8.65
C ASP A 191 -24.28 1.44 9.28
N PHE A 192 -23.13 1.33 9.94
CA PHE A 192 -22.66 0.04 10.45
C PHE A 192 -23.50 -0.50 11.59
N GLU A 193 -24.08 0.36 12.43
CA GLU A 193 -24.94 -0.10 13.52
C GLU A 193 -26.20 -0.77 12.96
N ASN A 194 -26.82 -0.13 11.97
CA ASN A 194 -27.99 -0.68 11.28
C ASN A 194 -27.63 -1.92 10.45
N PHE A 195 -26.48 -1.94 9.80
CA PHE A 195 -25.98 -3.12 9.10
C PHE A 195 -25.81 -4.31 10.05
N VAL A 196 -25.19 -4.12 11.23
CA VAL A 196 -25.05 -5.19 12.23
C VAL A 196 -26.41 -5.64 12.79
N ARG A 197 -27.35 -4.72 13.00
CA ARG A 197 -28.73 -5.04 13.42
C ARG A 197 -29.46 -5.89 12.36
N GLU A 198 -29.28 -5.59 11.08
CA GLU A 198 -29.82 -6.38 9.98
C GLU A 198 -29.26 -7.81 10.01
N LEU A 199 -27.95 -7.97 10.22
CA LEU A 199 -27.28 -9.27 10.28
C LEU A 199 -27.61 -10.12 11.52
N ARG A 200 -28.15 -9.53 12.60
CA ARG A 200 -28.39 -10.25 13.88
C ARG A 200 -29.84 -10.28 14.32
N GLY A 201 -30.72 -9.60 13.60
CA GLY A 201 -32.11 -9.40 13.97
C GLY A 201 -32.32 -8.42 15.14
N PRO A 202 -33.58 -8.08 15.47
CA PRO A 202 -33.93 -7.03 16.45
C PRO A 202 -33.63 -7.37 17.92
N GLY A 203 -33.12 -8.57 18.23
CA GLY A 203 -32.98 -9.09 19.60
C GLY A 203 -31.66 -8.82 20.31
N ILE A 204 -30.67 -8.18 19.68
CA ILE A 204 -29.36 -7.91 20.30
C ILE A 204 -29.06 -6.42 20.22
N SER A 205 -29.29 -5.69 21.32
CA SER A 205 -28.77 -4.32 21.45
C SER A 205 -27.26 -4.39 21.67
N LEU A 206 -26.47 -3.70 20.85
CA LEU A 206 -25.09 -3.36 21.19
C LEU A 206 -25.13 -2.68 22.57
N SER A 207 -24.46 -3.27 23.56
CA SER A 207 -24.48 -2.71 24.91
C SER A 207 -23.85 -1.31 24.90
N GLU A 208 -24.24 -0.40 25.80
CA GLU A 208 -23.63 0.95 25.83
C GLU A 208 -22.11 0.95 26.04
N ARG A 209 -21.55 -0.14 26.60
CA ARG A 209 -20.10 -0.37 26.67
C ARG A 209 -19.47 -0.73 25.31
N ASP A 210 -20.22 -1.34 24.41
CA ASP A 210 -19.80 -1.64 23.04
C ASP A 210 -19.81 -0.38 22.16
N LYS A 211 -20.76 0.54 22.41
CA LYS A 211 -20.82 1.86 21.73
C LYS A 211 -19.58 2.70 22.02
N THR A 212 -19.10 2.69 23.25
CA THR A 212 -17.91 3.45 23.67
C THR A 212 -16.59 2.94 23.05
N ALA A 213 -16.52 1.67 22.62
CA ALA A 213 -15.37 1.13 21.88
C ALA A 213 -15.38 1.50 20.39
N SER A 214 -16.56 1.64 19.77
CA SER A 214 -16.72 2.06 18.37
C SER A 214 -16.39 3.56 18.20
N TRP A 215 -16.72 4.39 19.19
CA TRP A 215 -16.52 5.85 19.12
C TRP A 215 -15.05 6.27 19.33
N ALA A 216 -14.22 5.42 19.93
CA ALA A 216 -12.82 5.72 20.22
C ALA A 216 -11.90 5.72 18.98
N GLN A 217 -12.40 5.26 17.82
CA GLN A 217 -11.62 5.21 16.56
C GLN A 217 -12.26 6.05 15.45
N GLY A 218 -12.25 7.37 15.64
CA GLY A 218 -11.96 8.33 14.56
C GLY A 218 -13.01 8.59 13.47
N SER A 219 -13.66 9.75 13.60
CA SER A 219 -14.11 10.68 12.53
C SER A 219 -15.12 10.16 11.50
N GLY A 220 -16.39 10.58 11.67
CA GLY A 220 -17.29 10.83 10.53
C GLY A 220 -18.60 10.05 10.46
N GLU A 221 -19.10 9.45 11.56
CA GLU A 221 -20.34 8.64 11.53
C GLU A 221 -21.61 9.35 11.03
N GLY A 222 -21.60 10.68 10.87
CA GLY A 222 -22.74 11.46 10.38
C GLY A 222 -22.64 11.99 8.94
N SER A 223 -21.51 11.83 8.25
CA SER A 223 -21.36 12.38 6.89
C SER A 223 -21.56 11.28 5.85
N ARG A 224 -22.69 11.31 5.14
CA ARG A 224 -22.91 10.48 3.95
C ARG A 224 -21.75 10.70 2.98
N ALA A 225 -20.85 9.73 2.86
CA ALA A 225 -19.75 9.81 1.92
C ALA A 225 -20.34 9.75 0.51
N LEU A 226 -20.22 10.84 -0.25
CA LEU A 226 -20.66 10.87 -1.64
C LEU A 226 -19.53 10.41 -2.55
N PRO A 227 -19.81 9.57 -3.55
CA PRO A 227 -18.81 9.23 -4.56
C PRO A 227 -18.33 10.49 -5.29
N THR A 228 -17.04 10.54 -5.57
CA THR A 228 -16.42 11.59 -6.41
C THR A 228 -16.01 11.00 -7.74
N ARG A 229 -16.13 11.76 -8.83
CA ARG A 229 -15.73 11.28 -10.15
C ARG A 229 -14.23 11.42 -10.35
N ALA A 230 -13.64 10.42 -10.99
CA ALA A 230 -12.26 10.44 -11.46
C ALA A 230 -12.21 10.00 -12.92
N GLN A 231 -11.36 10.66 -13.71
CA GLN A 231 -11.09 10.22 -15.06
C GLN A 231 -10.04 9.12 -15.06
N VAL A 232 -10.30 8.04 -15.80
CA VAL A 232 -9.31 6.98 -16.01
C VAL A 232 -8.42 7.39 -17.17
N LEU A 233 -7.13 7.61 -16.91
CA LEU A 233 -6.14 7.96 -17.94
C LEU A 233 -5.63 6.72 -18.68
N ASP A 234 -5.43 5.63 -17.94
CA ASP A 234 -5.13 4.30 -18.47
C ASP A 234 -5.47 3.20 -17.44
N GLN A 235 -5.55 1.95 -17.91
CA GLN A 235 -5.90 0.80 -17.07
C GLN A 235 -5.18 -0.48 -17.51
N SER A 236 -4.97 -1.41 -16.59
CA SER A 236 -4.56 -2.79 -16.85
C SER A 236 -5.42 -3.79 -16.06
N LEU A 237 -5.16 -5.10 -16.16
CA LEU A 237 -5.89 -6.07 -15.33
C LEU A 237 -5.66 -5.88 -13.82
N GLY A 238 -4.55 -5.27 -13.43
CA GLY A 238 -4.15 -5.10 -12.03
C GLY A 238 -4.37 -3.71 -11.45
N GLY A 239 -4.93 -2.75 -12.20
CA GLY A 239 -5.13 -1.41 -11.66
C GLY A 239 -5.43 -0.33 -12.68
N TYR A 240 -5.54 0.90 -12.17
CA TYR A 240 -5.96 2.10 -12.89
C TYR A 240 -4.98 3.24 -12.63
N ARG A 241 -4.81 4.12 -13.63
CA ARG A 241 -4.31 5.47 -13.39
C ARG A 241 -5.50 6.43 -13.43
N LEU A 242 -5.78 7.06 -12.30
CA LEU A 242 -6.92 7.96 -12.11
C LEU A 242 -6.45 9.40 -12.02
N GLN A 243 -7.30 10.33 -12.43
CA GLN A 243 -7.14 11.75 -12.22
C GLN A 243 -8.42 12.33 -11.62
N TRP A 244 -8.29 13.02 -10.49
CA TRP A 244 -9.36 13.85 -9.93
C TRP A 244 -9.14 15.32 -10.29
N GLY A 245 -10.20 16.00 -10.72
CA GLY A 245 -10.20 17.46 -10.92
C GLY A 245 -9.99 18.23 -9.60
N ALA A 246 -9.52 19.47 -9.68
CA ALA A 246 -9.25 20.31 -8.51
C ALA A 246 -10.52 20.56 -7.66
N GLU A 247 -11.68 20.60 -8.33
CA GLU A 247 -13.02 20.79 -7.77
C GLU A 247 -13.56 19.56 -7.03
N SER A 248 -12.97 18.38 -7.24
CA SER A 248 -13.44 17.12 -6.66
C SER A 248 -13.36 17.09 -5.12
N GLY A 249 -12.44 17.88 -4.53
CA GLY A 249 -12.16 17.84 -3.11
C GLY A 249 -11.64 16.48 -2.59
N ALA A 250 -11.14 15.62 -3.49
CA ALA A 250 -10.69 14.27 -3.15
C ALA A 250 -9.56 14.30 -2.11
N LYS A 251 -9.81 13.75 -0.91
CA LYS A 251 -8.83 13.65 0.17
C LYS A 251 -7.99 12.37 0.06
N ALA A 252 -7.40 12.16 -1.11
CA ALA A 252 -6.60 10.98 -1.41
C ALA A 252 -5.29 10.95 -0.59
N ARG A 253 -4.91 9.78 -0.09
CA ARG A 253 -3.62 9.51 0.56
C ARG A 253 -3.02 8.22 0.04
N ILE A 254 -1.70 8.17 -0.03
CA ILE A 254 -0.99 6.93 -0.39
C ILE A 254 -1.24 5.89 0.71
N GLY A 255 -1.53 4.66 0.31
CA GLY A 255 -1.93 3.57 1.20
C GLY A 255 -3.40 3.57 1.60
N GLU A 256 -4.18 4.58 1.21
CA GLU A 256 -5.63 4.62 1.46
C GLU A 256 -6.37 3.68 0.49
N LEU A 257 -7.46 3.08 0.98
CA LEU A 257 -8.36 2.29 0.15
C LEU A 257 -9.19 3.18 -0.77
N VAL A 258 -9.47 2.68 -1.96
CA VAL A 258 -10.37 3.32 -2.92
C VAL A 258 -11.36 2.31 -3.48
N GLY A 259 -12.65 2.62 -3.37
CA GLY A 259 -13.72 1.92 -4.07
C GLY A 259 -13.88 2.52 -5.45
N LEU A 260 -14.06 1.68 -6.48
CA LEU A 260 -14.23 2.08 -7.87
C LEU A 260 -15.49 1.42 -8.42
N ALA A 261 -16.37 2.20 -9.05
CA ALA A 261 -17.55 1.69 -9.72
C ALA A 261 -17.80 2.44 -11.04
N SER A 262 -18.45 1.77 -11.99
CA SER A 262 -18.97 2.44 -13.18
C SER A 262 -20.04 3.47 -12.77
N PRO A 263 -20.07 4.68 -13.37
CA PRO A 263 -21.11 5.66 -13.08
C PRO A 263 -22.50 5.22 -13.56
N GLU A 264 -22.57 4.28 -14.50
CA GLU A 264 -23.80 3.83 -15.16
C GLU A 264 -24.39 2.58 -14.49
N GLU A 265 -25.24 2.76 -13.47
CA GLU A 265 -26.32 1.83 -13.13
C GLU A 265 -27.51 2.67 -12.63
N ASP A 266 -28.67 2.57 -13.28
CA ASP A 266 -29.94 3.24 -12.90
C ASP A 266 -30.43 2.82 -11.50
N ASP A 267 -29.78 1.82 -10.88
CA ASP A 267 -29.98 1.40 -9.50
C ASP A 267 -28.68 1.53 -8.69
N ALA A 268 -28.59 2.57 -7.87
CA ALA A 268 -27.46 2.78 -6.97
C ALA A 268 -27.23 1.62 -5.98
N ALA A 269 -28.23 0.75 -5.76
CA ALA A 269 -28.12 -0.43 -4.91
C ALA A 269 -27.53 -1.65 -5.65
N ALA A 270 -27.52 -1.67 -6.98
CA ALA A 270 -26.97 -2.76 -7.76
C ALA A 270 -25.44 -2.67 -7.96
N ARG A 271 -24.89 -1.45 -7.82
CA ARG A 271 -23.50 -1.09 -8.17
C ARG A 271 -22.47 -2.09 -7.65
N GLU A 272 -21.74 -2.68 -8.59
CA GLU A 272 -20.59 -3.51 -8.29
C GLU A 272 -19.36 -2.64 -8.01
N TRP A 273 -18.97 -2.60 -6.73
CA TRP A 273 -17.78 -1.87 -6.29
C TRP A 273 -16.56 -2.77 -6.35
N MET A 274 -15.58 -2.35 -7.13
CA MET A 274 -14.22 -2.86 -7.04
C MET A 274 -13.47 -2.15 -5.93
N VAL A 275 -12.45 -2.79 -5.36
CA VAL A 275 -11.63 -2.22 -4.28
C VAL A 275 -10.16 -2.25 -4.65
N GLY A 276 -9.49 -1.11 -4.49
CA GLY A 276 -8.06 -0.95 -4.72
C GLY A 276 -7.38 -0.14 -3.63
N VAL A 277 -6.07 0.04 -3.78
CA VAL A 277 -5.21 0.84 -2.89
C VAL A 277 -4.47 1.88 -3.71
N ILE A 278 -4.44 3.11 -3.22
CA ILE A 278 -3.64 4.18 -3.80
C ILE A 278 -2.17 3.89 -3.55
N ARG A 279 -1.41 3.62 -4.62
CA ARG A 279 0.03 3.31 -4.54
C ARG A 279 0.90 4.55 -4.68
N TRP A 280 0.47 5.56 -5.43
CA TRP A 280 1.17 6.84 -5.54
C TRP A 280 0.19 7.97 -5.83
N LEU A 281 0.59 9.20 -5.52
CA LEU A 281 -0.15 10.43 -5.80
C LEU A 281 0.77 11.45 -6.44
N ARG A 282 0.23 12.26 -7.35
CA ARG A 282 0.89 13.43 -7.91
C ARG A 282 -0.10 14.58 -7.96
N PHE A 283 0.30 15.70 -7.37
CA PHE A 283 -0.44 16.95 -7.46
C PHE A 283 0.13 17.76 -8.63
N THR A 284 -0.73 18.14 -9.55
CA THR A 284 -0.38 19.03 -10.66
C THR A 284 -0.46 20.50 -10.20
N LEU A 285 0.18 21.41 -10.95
CA LEU A 285 0.14 22.84 -10.65
C LEU A 285 -1.28 23.41 -10.74
N ASP A 286 -2.14 22.81 -11.57
CA ASP A 286 -3.54 23.21 -11.75
C ASP A 286 -4.45 22.64 -10.65
N GLY A 287 -3.89 21.98 -9.63
CA GLY A 287 -4.63 21.43 -8.49
C GLY A 287 -5.26 20.06 -8.74
N GLN A 288 -5.08 19.46 -9.92
CA GLN A 288 -5.53 18.10 -10.19
C GLN A 288 -4.67 17.08 -9.44
N VAL A 289 -5.26 15.94 -9.13
CA VAL A 289 -4.61 14.84 -8.41
C VAL A 289 -4.58 13.60 -9.29
N ASP A 290 -3.40 13.17 -9.70
CA ASP A 290 -3.20 11.88 -10.36
C ASP A 290 -2.88 10.81 -9.31
N ALA A 291 -3.42 9.62 -9.47
CA ALA A 291 -3.05 8.45 -8.69
C ALA A 291 -2.85 7.20 -9.53
N GLY A 292 -1.95 6.35 -9.06
CA GLY A 292 -1.93 4.95 -9.43
C GLY A 292 -2.66 4.12 -8.39
N VAL A 293 -3.69 3.41 -8.82
CA VAL A 293 -4.46 2.48 -7.99
C VAL A 293 -4.09 1.07 -8.37
N GLU A 294 -3.66 0.28 -7.40
CA GLU A 294 -3.54 -1.18 -7.53
C GLU A 294 -4.87 -1.80 -7.11
N LEU A 295 -5.41 -2.68 -7.95
CA LEU A 295 -6.65 -3.37 -7.65
C LEU A 295 -6.40 -4.48 -6.64
N LEU A 296 -7.24 -4.60 -5.62
CA LEU A 296 -7.24 -5.71 -4.65
C LEU A 296 -8.29 -6.76 -4.98
N ALA A 297 -9.46 -6.32 -5.44
CA ALA A 297 -10.58 -7.18 -5.84
C ALA A 297 -11.47 -6.46 -6.86
N ARG A 298 -12.10 -7.24 -7.75
CA ARG A 298 -13.15 -6.75 -8.67
C ARG A 298 -14.53 -6.81 -8.05
N GLN A 299 -14.72 -7.72 -7.11
CA GLN A 299 -15.96 -7.88 -6.36
C GLN A 299 -15.63 -7.82 -4.88
N ALA A 300 -16.46 -7.06 -4.16
CA ALA A 300 -16.33 -6.87 -2.73
C ALA A 300 -17.71 -6.88 -2.09
N GLU A 301 -17.80 -7.40 -0.87
CA GLU A 301 -19.05 -7.52 -0.13
C GLU A 301 -18.89 -6.94 1.29
N PRO A 302 -19.91 -6.27 1.84
CA PRO A 302 -19.84 -5.74 3.19
C PRO A 302 -19.92 -6.88 4.21
N ALA A 303 -19.08 -6.79 5.23
CA ALA A 303 -19.03 -7.74 6.33
C ALA A 303 -18.97 -7.03 7.68
N ALA A 304 -19.33 -7.74 8.73
CA ALA A 304 -19.04 -7.40 10.10
C ALA A 304 -18.09 -8.45 10.67
N LEU A 305 -17.00 -8.01 11.28
CA LEU A 305 -15.96 -8.89 11.78
C LEU A 305 -15.84 -8.74 13.29
N ARG A 306 -15.72 -9.85 14.00
CA ARG A 306 -15.36 -9.86 15.43
C ARG A 306 -14.10 -10.66 15.61
N ILE A 307 -13.27 -10.22 16.55
CA ILE A 307 -11.97 -10.82 16.79
C ILE A 307 -11.95 -11.36 18.21
N SER A 308 -11.34 -12.53 18.38
CA SER A 308 -11.01 -13.08 19.69
C SER A 308 -9.53 -13.47 19.73
N GLU A 309 -8.91 -13.17 20.87
CA GLU A 309 -7.62 -13.73 21.27
C GLU A 309 -7.81 -15.16 21.79
N ALA A 310 -6.73 -15.94 21.89
CA ALA A 310 -6.77 -17.32 22.38
C ALA A 310 -7.46 -17.40 23.75
N GLY A 311 -8.55 -18.19 23.84
CA GLY A 311 -9.30 -18.41 25.08
C GLY A 311 -10.21 -17.25 25.51
N SER A 312 -10.34 -16.19 24.72
CA SER A 312 -11.22 -15.04 25.01
C SER A 312 -12.53 -15.09 24.22
N SER A 313 -13.56 -14.38 24.69
CA SER A 313 -14.79 -14.18 23.94
C SER A 313 -14.59 -13.21 22.76
N PHE A 314 -15.43 -13.32 21.74
CA PHE A 314 -15.42 -12.39 20.61
C PHE A 314 -15.80 -10.98 21.04
N LYS A 315 -14.94 -10.03 20.67
CA LYS A 315 -15.13 -8.59 20.93
C LYS A 315 -16.29 -8.00 20.11
N THR A 316 -16.55 -6.72 20.32
CA THR A 316 -17.51 -5.91 19.57
C THR A 316 -17.24 -6.01 18.06
N PRO A 317 -18.28 -6.12 17.22
CA PRO A 317 -18.10 -6.16 15.78
C PRO A 317 -17.50 -4.86 15.25
N VAL A 318 -16.68 -4.98 14.21
CA VAL A 318 -16.11 -3.88 13.43
C VAL A 318 -16.49 -4.02 11.95
N ARG A 319 -16.44 -2.91 11.21
CA ARG A 319 -16.64 -2.92 9.76
C ARG A 319 -15.60 -3.81 9.10
N ALA A 320 -16.02 -4.59 8.12
CA ALA A 320 -15.11 -5.34 7.28
C ALA A 320 -15.60 -5.38 5.83
N ILE A 321 -14.68 -5.60 4.89
CA ILE A 321 -15.00 -5.80 3.48
C ILE A 321 -14.38 -7.13 3.06
N GLU A 322 -15.20 -8.06 2.60
CA GLU A 322 -14.72 -9.29 1.95
C GLU A 322 -14.24 -8.95 0.54
N LEU A 323 -13.10 -9.51 0.16
CA LEU A 323 -12.48 -9.33 -1.14
C LEU A 323 -12.37 -10.68 -1.85
N GLU A 324 -12.95 -10.76 -3.04
CA GLU A 324 -12.73 -11.89 -3.93
C GLU A 324 -11.33 -11.81 -4.58
N PRO A 325 -10.55 -12.91 -4.62
CA PRO A 325 -9.21 -12.91 -5.20
C PRO A 325 -9.25 -12.59 -6.70
N LEU A 326 -8.35 -11.71 -7.15
CA LEU A 326 -8.23 -11.32 -8.57
C LEU A 326 -7.80 -12.46 -9.51
N HIS A 327 -7.10 -13.46 -8.98
CA HIS A 327 -6.58 -14.58 -9.75
C HIS A 327 -7.04 -15.90 -9.10
N PRO A 328 -7.84 -16.72 -9.80
CA PRO A 328 -8.22 -18.04 -9.32
C PRO A 328 -6.95 -18.87 -9.06
N GLY A 329 -6.70 -19.19 -7.79
CA GLY A 329 -5.51 -19.95 -7.36
C GLY A 329 -4.52 -19.19 -6.47
N ASN A 330 -4.64 -17.86 -6.33
CA ASN A 330 -3.77 -17.06 -5.48
C ASN A 330 -4.46 -16.69 -4.15
N GLY A 331 -4.55 -17.68 -3.25
CA GLY A 331 -5.14 -17.52 -1.92
C GLY A 331 -6.68 -17.55 -1.89
N GLY A 332 -7.22 -17.84 -0.69
CA GLY A 332 -8.66 -17.77 -0.43
C GLY A 332 -9.16 -16.33 -0.24
N LEU A 333 -10.44 -16.20 0.13
CA LEU A 333 -11.05 -14.91 0.48
C LEU A 333 -10.21 -14.17 1.53
N SER A 334 -10.14 -12.85 1.39
CA SER A 334 -9.46 -11.96 2.33
C SER A 334 -10.38 -10.85 2.80
N PHE A 335 -10.14 -10.32 3.99
CA PHE A 335 -10.97 -9.30 4.61
C PHE A 335 -10.15 -8.06 4.93
N LEU A 336 -10.68 -6.89 4.58
CA LEU A 336 -10.19 -5.60 5.03
C LEU A 336 -10.94 -5.18 6.28
N ALA A 337 -10.24 -4.66 7.29
CA ALA A 337 -10.84 -4.09 8.50
C ALA A 337 -10.02 -2.89 9.01
N PRO A 338 -10.55 -2.05 9.92
CA PRO A 338 -9.78 -0.99 10.54
C PRO A 338 -8.55 -1.54 11.28
N SER A 339 -7.47 -0.78 11.37
CA SER A 339 -6.30 -1.17 12.18
C SER A 339 -6.62 -1.15 13.68
N ILE A 340 -6.97 -2.31 14.25
CA ILE A 340 -7.37 -2.46 15.66
C ILE A 340 -6.15 -2.76 16.55
N GLY A 341 -5.17 -1.86 16.56
CA GLY A 341 -3.93 -1.98 17.35
C GLY A 341 -3.10 -3.26 17.09
N GLU A 342 -1.98 -3.42 17.80
CA GLU A 342 -1.18 -4.65 17.78
C GLU A 342 -1.87 -5.72 18.63
N ARG A 343 -2.77 -6.51 18.02
CA ARG A 343 -3.44 -7.63 18.68
C ARG A 343 -3.13 -8.94 17.96
N SER A 344 -2.97 -10.02 18.72
CA SER A 344 -2.83 -11.37 18.17
C SER A 344 -4.18 -11.86 17.66
N PHE A 345 -4.31 -12.03 16.34
CA PHE A 345 -5.52 -12.50 15.69
C PHE A 345 -5.53 -14.03 15.66
N VAL A 346 -6.23 -14.66 16.62
CA VAL A 346 -6.29 -16.13 16.69
C VAL A 346 -7.53 -16.66 15.98
N ARG A 347 -8.67 -15.99 16.16
CA ARG A 347 -9.95 -16.34 15.53
C ARG A 347 -10.73 -15.09 15.15
N MET A 348 -11.49 -15.20 14.06
CA MET A 348 -12.43 -14.18 13.61
C MET A 348 -13.79 -14.80 13.34
N GLU A 349 -14.85 -14.11 13.75
CA GLU A 349 -16.22 -14.39 13.33
C GLU A 349 -16.58 -13.36 12.27
N VAL A 350 -16.97 -13.83 11.09
CA VAL A 350 -17.39 -12.99 9.97
C VAL A 350 -18.89 -13.16 9.80
N SER A 351 -19.61 -12.04 9.77
CA SER A 351 -21.05 -11.99 9.50
C SER A 351 -21.31 -11.19 8.23
N MET A 352 -22.06 -11.75 7.30
CA MET A 352 -22.35 -11.18 5.99
C MET A 352 -23.82 -11.34 5.63
N ARG A 353 -24.27 -10.53 4.66
CA ARG A 353 -25.60 -10.69 4.08
C ARG A 353 -25.75 -12.08 3.43
N PRO A 354 -26.99 -12.55 3.26
CA PRO A 354 -27.25 -13.69 2.41
C PRO A 354 -26.70 -13.43 1.01
N GLU A 355 -26.30 -14.50 0.31
CA GLU A 355 -25.87 -14.38 -1.08
C GLU A 355 -27.01 -13.79 -1.92
N ARG A 356 -26.70 -12.86 -2.84
CA ARG A 356 -27.72 -12.11 -3.61
C ARG A 356 -28.76 -13.01 -4.28
N TYR A 357 -28.38 -14.23 -4.66
CA TYR A 357 -29.22 -15.21 -5.34
C TYR A 357 -29.59 -16.44 -4.49
N SER A 358 -29.32 -16.42 -3.17
CA SER A 358 -29.67 -17.53 -2.30
C SER A 358 -31.17 -17.58 -2.01
N GLU A 359 -31.74 -18.79 -1.95
CA GLU A 359 -33.10 -19.01 -1.45
C GLU A 359 -33.21 -18.72 0.06
N THR A 360 -32.09 -18.81 0.79
CA THR A 360 -32.03 -18.49 2.22
C THR A 360 -31.86 -16.98 2.43
N ARG A 361 -32.71 -16.40 3.28
CA ARG A 361 -32.61 -15.00 3.72
C ARG A 361 -31.82 -14.84 5.02
N GLU A 362 -31.19 -15.91 5.50
CA GLU A 362 -30.43 -15.90 6.74
C GLU A 362 -29.01 -15.34 6.51
N PRO A 363 -28.51 -14.47 7.40
CA PRO A 363 -27.15 -13.98 7.38
C PRO A 363 -26.13 -15.11 7.40
N ARG A 364 -25.07 -14.99 6.59
CA ARG A 364 -23.96 -15.94 6.57
C ARG A 364 -23.03 -15.61 7.74
N VAL A 365 -22.90 -16.54 8.68
CA VAL A 365 -21.96 -16.41 9.81
C VAL A 365 -20.95 -17.54 9.77
N SER A 366 -19.68 -17.21 9.75
CA SER A 366 -18.57 -18.17 9.76
C SER A 366 -17.56 -17.81 10.84
N VAL A 367 -16.94 -18.83 11.44
CA VAL A 367 -15.82 -18.66 12.37
C VAL A 367 -14.58 -19.23 11.71
N ILE A 368 -13.59 -18.38 11.49
CA ILE A 368 -12.31 -18.71 10.90
C ILE A 368 -11.28 -18.75 12.03
N ALA A 369 -10.65 -19.91 12.20
CA ALA A 369 -9.45 -20.08 13.01
C ALA A 369 -8.20 -19.96 12.12
N ASP A 370 -7.04 -19.71 12.73
CA ASP A 370 -5.74 -19.68 12.05
C ASP A 370 -5.66 -18.61 10.96
N ILE A 371 -5.54 -17.36 11.40
CA ILE A 371 -5.56 -16.17 10.54
C ILE A 371 -4.14 -15.76 10.16
N ASP A 372 -3.92 -15.46 8.88
CA ASP A 372 -2.74 -14.73 8.42
C ASP A 372 -3.02 -13.23 8.30
N LEU A 373 -2.16 -12.42 8.90
CA LEU A 373 -2.10 -10.98 8.67
C LEU A 373 -1.28 -10.74 7.40
N LEU A 374 -1.96 -10.40 6.31
CA LEU A 374 -1.34 -10.14 5.01
C LEU A 374 -0.75 -8.73 4.94
N GLU A 375 -1.48 -7.73 5.43
CA GLU A 375 -1.06 -6.33 5.45
C GLU A 375 -1.57 -5.61 6.71
N ASN A 376 -0.77 -4.68 7.24
CA ASN A 376 -1.21 -3.69 8.24
C ASN A 376 -0.56 -2.35 7.89
N THR A 377 -1.37 -1.41 7.38
CA THR A 377 -0.89 -0.12 6.86
C THR A 377 -1.09 1.03 7.85
N GLY A 378 -1.70 0.75 9.01
CA GLY A 378 -2.19 1.76 9.94
C GLY A 378 -3.54 2.39 9.53
N ALA A 379 -3.85 2.41 8.23
CA ALA A 379 -5.17 2.80 7.72
C ALA A 379 -6.16 1.62 7.70
N TYR A 380 -5.66 0.42 7.36
CA TYR A 380 -6.42 -0.82 7.38
C TYR A 380 -5.51 -2.01 7.71
N LEU A 381 -6.13 -3.13 8.10
CA LEU A 381 -5.52 -4.46 8.11
C LEU A 381 -6.19 -5.32 7.04
N ARG A 382 -5.40 -6.18 6.39
CA ARG A 382 -5.87 -7.22 5.49
C ARG A 382 -5.53 -8.58 6.06
N VAL A 383 -6.53 -9.41 6.26
CA VAL A 383 -6.38 -10.75 6.85
C VAL A 383 -6.99 -11.81 5.94
N ALA A 384 -6.47 -13.03 6.01
CA ALA A 384 -7.03 -14.18 5.31
C ALA A 384 -6.97 -15.42 6.22
N ALA A 385 -7.79 -16.42 5.90
CA ALA A 385 -7.62 -17.74 6.50
C ALA A 385 -6.29 -18.34 6.01
N LYS A 386 -5.51 -18.95 6.91
CA LYS A 386 -4.33 -19.74 6.52
C LYS A 386 -4.75 -20.80 5.51
N ALA A 387 -4.01 -20.90 4.42
CA ALA A 387 -4.15 -22.03 3.52
C ALA A 387 -3.85 -23.31 4.31
N LYS A 388 -4.78 -24.28 4.30
CA LYS A 388 -4.45 -25.63 4.77
C LYS A 388 -3.39 -26.16 3.82
N THR A 389 -2.15 -26.26 4.27
CA THR A 389 -1.12 -26.99 3.56
C THR A 389 -1.68 -28.39 3.33
N ALA A 390 -1.85 -28.79 2.08
CA ALA A 390 -2.16 -30.18 1.76
C ALA A 390 -0.97 -31.00 2.28
N GLU A 391 -1.13 -31.62 3.45
CA GLU A 391 -0.21 -32.65 3.89
C GLU A 391 -0.22 -33.74 2.83
N ASN A 392 0.96 -34.02 2.27
CA ASN A 392 1.21 -35.12 1.37
C ASN A 392 0.71 -36.43 2.03
N SER A 393 -0.50 -36.85 1.68
CA SER A 393 -0.94 -38.23 1.77
C SER A 393 -0.40 -38.99 0.57
N THR A 394 0.90 -39.24 0.57
CA THR A 394 1.50 -40.30 -0.24
C THR A 394 1.84 -41.44 0.69
N THR A 395 0.90 -42.36 0.81
CA THR A 395 1.10 -43.73 1.30
C THR A 395 2.01 -44.50 0.37
#